data_AF-A0A1G7WAC9-F1
#
_entry.id   AF-A0A1G7WAC9-F1
#
_cell.length_a   1.000
_cell.length_b   1.000
_cell.length_c   1.000
_cell.angle_alpha   90.00
_cell.angle_beta   90.00
_cell.angle_gamma   90.00
#
_symmetry.space_group_name_H-M   'P 1'
#
loop_
_entity.id
_entity.type
_entity.pdbx_description
1 polymer ?
#
loop_
_entity_poly.entity_id
_entity_poly.type
_entity_poly.pdbx_seq_one_letter_code
_entity_poly.pdbx_strand_id
1 'polypeptide(L)'
;MGEVISKYKFRKMFFICRDKKVIAPNVGMTQAYQLRETAEQVCKDRTTHMIWEDQSKPIPKESVEGFYLVPEALYNEILKSHVDK
;
A
#
# COMPACT_ATOMS: atom_id res chain seq x y z
N MET A 1 31.85 1.03 18.66
CA MET A 1 30.42 1.40 18.55
C MET A 1 29.68 0.18 18.04
N GLY A 2 28.88 -0.47 18.88
CA GLY A 2 28.09 -1.63 18.46
C GLY A 2 26.94 -1.17 17.58
N GLU A 3 26.84 -1.72 16.37
CA GLU A 3 25.62 -1.56 15.57
C GLU A 3 24.47 -2.22 16.33
N VAL A 4 23.47 -1.43 16.70
CA VAL A 4 22.18 -1.97 17.11
C VAL A 4 21.53 -2.53 15.85
N ILE A 5 21.85 -3.77 15.50
CA ILE A 5 21.15 -4.49 14.45
C ILE A 5 19.76 -4.79 14.99
N SER A 6 18.80 -3.90 14.72
CA SER A 6 17.39 -4.16 14.98
C SER A 6 17.03 -5.51 14.36
N LYS A 7 16.60 -6.48 15.18
CA LYS A 7 16.10 -7.80 14.72
C LYS A 7 15.02 -7.66 13.64
N TYR A 8 14.33 -6.52 13.64
CA TYR A 8 13.20 -6.24 12.76
C TYR A 8 13.55 -5.15 11.75
N LYS A 9 13.35 -5.46 10.46
CA LYS A 9 13.54 -4.53 9.34
C LYS A 9 12.17 -4.07 8.84
N PHE A 10 11.74 -2.90 9.24
CA PHE A 10 10.54 -2.26 8.70
C PHE A 10 10.93 -1.41 7.50
N ARG A 11 10.15 -1.48 6.41
CA ARG A 11 10.31 -0.58 5.27
C ARG A 11 9.06 0.26 5.13
N LYS A 12 9.21 1.58 5.22
CA LYS A 12 8.13 2.50 4.88
C LYS A 12 8.02 2.57 3.36
N MET A 13 6.84 2.30 2.84
CA MET A 13 6.52 2.37 1.42
C MET A 13 5.19 3.12 1.25
N PHE A 14 4.99 3.70 0.08
CA PHE A 14 3.80 4.45 -0.28
C PHE A 14 3.03 3.71 -1.37
N PHE A 15 1.71 3.69 -1.24
CA PHE A 15 0.80 3.04 -2.16
C PHE A 15 -0.28 4.03 -2.59
N ILE A 16 -0.76 3.88 -3.81
CA ILE A 16 -1.96 4.56 -4.28
C ILE A 16 -3.16 3.72 -3.82
N CYS A 17 -3.97 4.32 -2.97
CA CYS A 17 -5.21 3.74 -2.45
C CYS A 17 -6.41 4.30 -3.21
N ARG A 18 -7.47 3.50 -3.32
CA ARG A 18 -8.80 3.94 -3.77
C ARG A 18 -9.75 3.85 -2.60
N ASP A 19 -10.42 4.96 -2.29
CA ASP A 19 -11.34 5.04 -1.15
C ASP A 19 -10.70 4.53 0.16
N LYS A 20 -9.44 4.90 0.39
CA LYS A 20 -8.60 4.47 1.54
C LYS A 20 -8.29 2.98 1.61
N LYS A 21 -8.41 2.25 0.50
CA LYS A 21 -8.05 0.84 0.40
C LYS A 21 -6.98 0.64 -0.67
N VAL A 22 -5.95 -0.14 -0.35
CA VAL A 22 -5.05 -0.67 -1.39
C VAL A 22 -5.90 -1.51 -2.34
N ILE A 23 -5.73 -1.31 -3.65
CA ILE A 23 -6.57 -1.93 -4.68
C ILE A 23 -6.38 -3.46 -4.64
N ALA A 24 -7.27 -4.14 -3.91
CA ALA A 24 -7.23 -5.58 -3.67
C ALA A 24 -7.50 -6.49 -4.90
N PRO A 25 -8.28 -6.13 -5.93
CA PRO A 25 -8.65 -7.12 -6.96
C PRO A 25 -7.56 -7.38 -8.01
N ASN A 26 -6.45 -6.63 -8.05
CA ASN A 26 -5.38 -6.88 -9.02
C ASN A 26 -3.99 -6.56 -8.45
N VAL A 27 -3.63 -7.27 -7.38
CA VAL A 27 -2.35 -7.12 -6.65
C VAL A 27 -1.13 -7.14 -7.59
N GLY A 28 -1.22 -7.82 -8.73
CA GLY A 28 -0.16 -7.86 -9.74
C GLY A 28 0.20 -6.52 -10.39
N MET A 29 -0.66 -5.50 -10.29
CA MET A 29 -0.40 -4.14 -10.77
C MET A 29 -0.24 -3.10 -9.66
N THR A 30 -0.27 -3.53 -8.39
CA THR A 30 -0.07 -2.63 -7.25
C THR A 30 1.39 -2.18 -7.22
N GLN A 31 1.60 -0.87 -7.40
CA GLN A 31 2.92 -0.28 -7.31
C GLN A 31 3.19 0.18 -5.87
N ALA A 32 4.38 -0.15 -5.37
CA ALA A 32 4.90 0.32 -4.09
C ALA A 32 6.04 1.29 -4.36
N TYR A 33 5.97 2.48 -3.77
CA TYR A 33 6.95 3.53 -3.95
C TYR A 33 7.75 3.76 -2.67
N GLN A 34 9.06 3.96 -2.79
CA GLN A 34 9.90 4.29 -1.63
C GLN A 34 9.75 5.76 -1.21
N LEU A 35 9.49 6.65 -2.17
CA LEU A 35 9.34 8.08 -1.96
C LEU A 35 7.88 8.49 -2.17
N ARG A 36 7.40 9.40 -1.31
CA ARG A 36 6.03 9.89 -1.38
C ARG A 36 5.82 10.72 -2.64
N GLU A 37 6.76 11.59 -2.97
CA GLU A 37 6.63 12.48 -4.13
C GLU A 37 6.52 11.69 -5.43
N THR A 38 7.23 10.55 -5.52
CA THR A 38 7.10 9.64 -6.67
C THR A 38 5.71 9.04 -6.77
N ALA A 39 5.14 8.59 -5.64
CA ALA A 39 3.78 8.08 -5.62
C ALA A 39 2.77 9.17 -5.99
N GLU A 40 2.94 10.39 -5.49
CA GLU A 40 2.07 11.54 -5.79
C GLU A 40 2.15 11.95 -7.27
N GLN A 41 3.34 11.91 -7.88
CA GLN A 41 3.52 12.20 -9.30
C GLN A 41 2.78 11.20 -10.20
N VAL A 42 2.65 9.94 -9.76
CA VAL A 42 1.91 8.89 -10.46
C VAL A 42 0.42 8.92 -10.12
N CYS A 43 0.08 9.29 -8.88
CA CYS A 43 -1.27 9.46 -8.38
C CYS A 43 -1.91 10.69 -9.01
N LYS A 44 -2.44 10.54 -10.21
CA LYS A 44 -3.15 11.60 -10.90
C LYS A 44 -4.62 11.57 -10.48
N ASP A 45 -5.14 12.73 -10.10
CA ASP A 45 -6.59 12.92 -9.98
C ASP A 45 -7.22 12.61 -11.34
N ARG A 46 -7.86 11.45 -11.41
CA ARG A 46 -8.57 11.04 -12.61
C ARG A 46 -9.92 11.72 -12.68
N THR A 47 -10.24 12.21 -13.87
CA THR A 47 -11.52 12.85 -14.19
C THR A 47 -12.45 11.95 -14.98
N THR A 48 -12.02 10.72 -15.29
CA THR A 48 -12.78 9.75 -16.09
C THR A 48 -12.67 8.33 -15.51
N HIS A 49 -13.64 7.49 -15.82
CA HIS A 49 -13.62 6.06 -15.50
C HIS A 49 -12.70 5.30 -16.46
N MET A 50 -12.07 4.25 -15.95
CA MET A 50 -11.40 3.27 -16.82
C MET A 50 -12.43 2.36 -17.50
N ILE A 51 -12.06 1.79 -18.65
CA ILE A 51 -12.96 0.94 -19.46
C ILE A 51 -13.46 -0.32 -18.73
N TRP A 52 -12.74 -0.77 -17.71
CA TRP A 52 -13.08 -1.95 -16.90
C TRP A 52 -13.81 -1.59 -15.59
N GLU A 53 -14.14 -0.31 -15.38
CA GLU A 53 -14.84 0.16 -14.19
C GLU A 53 -16.35 0.31 -14.44
N ASP A 54 -17.11 0.16 -13.35
CA ASP A 54 -18.54 0.41 -13.32
C ASP A 54 -18.84 1.90 -13.50
N GLN A 55 -19.36 2.25 -14.67
CA GLN A 55 -19.65 3.63 -15.08
C GLN A 55 -20.84 4.25 -14.33
N SER A 56 -21.60 3.45 -13.58
CA SER A 56 -22.75 3.94 -12.79
C SER A 56 -22.34 4.49 -11.42
N LYS A 57 -21.11 4.23 -10.98
CA LYS A 57 -20.59 4.65 -9.68
C LYS A 57 -19.78 5.95 -9.80
N PRO A 58 -19.59 6.71 -8.71
CA PRO A 58 -18.65 7.82 -8.72
C PRO A 58 -17.23 7.36 -9.07
N ILE A 59 -16.47 8.24 -9.73
CA ILE A 59 -15.04 8.01 -9.99
C ILE A 59 -14.32 7.86 -8.64
N PRO A 60 -13.65 6.72 -8.39
CA PRO A 60 -13.00 6.49 -7.10
C PRO A 60 -11.89 7.52 -6.86
N LYS A 61 -11.88 8.07 -5.64
CA LYS A 61 -10.85 9.01 -5.20
C LYS A 61 -9.57 8.25 -4.89
N GLU A 62 -8.48 8.72 -5.47
CA GLU A 62 -7.15 8.16 -5.23
C GLU A 62 -6.44 8.96 -4.13
N SER A 63 -5.69 8.27 -3.28
CA SER A 63 -4.90 8.86 -2.21
C SER A 63 -3.54 8.17 -2.12
N VAL A 64 -2.50 8.93 -1.76
CA VAL A 64 -1.19 8.35 -1.45
C VAL A 64 -1.07 8.12 0.04
N GLU A 65 -0.94 6.84 0.41
CA GLU A 65 -0.88 6.40 1.80
C GLU A 65 0.39 5.62 2.10
N GLY A 66 0.96 5.85 3.29
CA GLY A 66 2.18 5.20 3.74
C GLY A 66 1.89 3.96 4.58
N PHE A 67 2.57 2.87 4.26
CA PHE A 67 2.48 1.59 4.97
C PHE A 67 3.86 1.14 5.41
N TYR A 68 3.92 0.49 6.58
CA TYR A 68 5.12 -0.23 7.00
C TYR A 68 5.03 -1.67 6.51
N LEU A 69 5.90 -2.04 5.58
CA LEU A 69 6.09 -3.41 5.17
C LEU A 69 7.00 -4.13 6.15
N VAL A 70 6.59 -5.34 6.51
CA VAL A 70 7.33 -6.26 7.37
C VAL A 70 7.75 -7.50 6.59
N PRO A 71 8.91 -8.10 6.88
CA PRO A 71 9.25 -9.42 6.37
C PRO A 71 8.19 -10.43 6.80
N GLU A 72 7.85 -11.38 5.94
CA GLU A 72 6.84 -12.41 6.22
C GLU A 72 7.14 -13.22 7.48
N ALA A 73 8.41 -13.53 7.74
CA ALA A 73 8.86 -14.20 8.96
C ALA A 73 8.40 -13.45 10.23
N LEU A 74 8.41 -12.11 10.19
CA LEU A 74 7.97 -11.26 11.29
C LEU A 74 6.45 -11.25 11.45
N TYR A 75 5.72 -11.25 10.33
CA TYR A 75 4.26 -11.34 10.34
C TYR A 75 3.80 -12.62 11.05
N ASN A 76 4.44 -13.75 10.74
CA ASN A 76 4.12 -15.03 11.38
C ASN A 76 4.51 -15.08 12.87
N GLU A 77 5.66 -14.49 13.24
CA GLU A 77 6.13 -14.47 14.62
C GLU A 77 5.27 -13.59 15.53
N ILE A 78 4.84 -12.42 15.06
CA ILE A 78 4.15 -11.42 15.89
C ILE A 78 2.64 -11.40 15.66
N LEU A 79 2.20 -11.31 14.40
CA LEU A 79 0.83 -10.91 14.08
C LEU A 79 -0.13 -12.09 13.92
N LYS A 80 0.34 -13.27 13.47
CA LYS A 80 -0.51 -14.46 13.34
C LYS A 80 -1.16 -14.89 14.67
N SER A 81 -0.45 -14.70 15.78
CA SER A 81 -0.97 -14.99 17.13
C SER A 81 -2.10 -14.05 17.60
N HIS A 82 -2.33 -12.93 16.90
CA HIS A 82 -3.32 -11.89 17.24
C HIS A 82 -4.48 -11.80 16.24
N VAL A 83 -4.35 -12.42 15.06
CA VAL A 83 -5.40 -12.43 14.02
C VAL A 83 -6.37 -13.62 14.20
N ASP A 84 -5.93 -14.70 14.84
CA ASP A 84 -6.75 -15.91 15.09
C ASP A 84 -7.52 -15.87 16.44
N LYS A 85 -7.80 -14.68 17.00
CA LYS A 85 -8.68 -14.47 18.16
C LYS A 85 -9.90 -13.65 17.76
#